data_AF-A0A8S2VGX1-F1
#
_entry.id   AF-A0A8S2VGX1-F1
#
_cell.length_a   1.000
_cell.length_b   1.000
_cell.length_c   1.000
_cell.angle_alpha   90.00
_cell.angle_beta   90.00
_cell.angle_gamma   90.00
#
_symmetry.space_group_name_H-M   'P 1'
#
loop_
_entity.id
_entity.type
_entity.pdbx_description
1 polymer ?
#
loop_
_entity_poly.entity_id
_entity_poly.type
_entity_poly.pdbx_seq_one_letter_code
_entity_poly.pdbx_strand_id
1 'polypeptide(L)'
;GAEHQIDGNRFAGEAHFVHKNKDTQQLAVLAIFLTVSDIGNESNEWDEYANIASQLTKTDDKTKCVLNLSRLMQMKHTEFYRYEGSLTSPPC
;
A
#
# COMPACT_ATOMS: atom_id res chain seq x y z
N GLY A 1 -4.43 -7.84 7.61
CA GLY A 1 -5.80 -7.69 7.07
C GLY A 1 -5.97 -6.25 6.64
N ALA A 2 -6.67 -6.03 5.53
CA ALA A 2 -6.97 -4.69 5.03
C ALA A 2 -7.81 -3.85 6.01
N GLU A 3 -7.66 -2.54 5.95
CA GLU A 3 -8.46 -1.59 6.76
C GLU A 3 -9.81 -1.33 6.08
N HIS A 4 -9.78 -1.05 4.78
CA HIS A 4 -10.98 -0.91 3.96
C HIS A 4 -11.65 -2.26 3.68
N GLN A 5 -12.94 -2.17 3.36
CA GLN A 5 -13.78 -3.30 3.00
C GLN A 5 -14.61 -2.97 1.77
N ILE A 6 -14.87 -3.99 0.95
CA ILE A 6 -15.84 -3.91 -0.14
C ILE A 6 -16.97 -4.87 0.21
N ASP A 7 -18.19 -4.35 0.31
CA ASP A 7 -19.39 -5.09 0.70
C ASP A 7 -19.23 -5.90 2.00
N GLY A 8 -18.50 -5.33 2.96
CA GLY A 8 -18.20 -5.98 4.25
C GLY A 8 -17.10 -7.05 4.21
N ASN A 9 -16.49 -7.30 3.05
CA ASN A 9 -15.40 -8.27 2.90
C ASN A 9 -14.04 -7.59 3.04
N ARG A 10 -13.13 -8.20 3.81
CA ARG A 10 -11.74 -7.76 3.98
C ARG A 10 -10.79 -8.53 3.07
N PHE A 11 -9.79 -7.82 2.57
CA PHE A 11 -8.68 -8.39 1.80
C PHE A 11 -7.52 -8.78 2.73
N ALA A 12 -6.57 -9.58 2.21
CA ALA A 12 -5.46 -10.12 3.00
C ALA A 12 -4.57 -9.00 3.59
N GLY A 13 -4.35 -7.95 2.81
CA GLY A 13 -3.64 -6.75 3.25
C GLY A 13 -4.06 -5.53 2.44
N GLU A 14 -3.47 -4.40 2.81
CA GLU A 14 -3.67 -3.12 2.14
C GLU A 14 -2.36 -2.33 2.19
N ALA A 15 -2.00 -1.67 1.10
CA ALA A 15 -0.84 -0.80 1.04
C ALA A 15 -1.28 0.65 0.81
N HIS A 16 -0.74 1.56 1.61
CA HIS A 16 -1.00 2.99 1.52
C HIS A 16 0.18 3.74 0.90
N PHE A 17 -0.09 4.46 -0.18
CA PHE A 17 0.83 5.45 -0.75
C PHE A 17 0.37 6.85 -0.35
N VAL A 18 1.07 7.43 0.64
CA VAL A 18 0.73 8.72 1.24
C VAL A 18 1.38 9.85 0.46
N HIS A 19 0.57 10.72 -0.13
CA HIS A 19 1.01 11.89 -0.87
C HIS A 19 0.69 13.16 -0.09
N LYS A 20 1.57 14.15 -0.19
CA LYS A 20 1.39 15.46 0.42
C LYS A 20 1.40 16.54 -0.65
N ASN A 21 0.33 17.33 -0.72
CA ASN A 21 0.28 18.51 -1.56
C ASN A 21 1.33 19.52 -1.06
N LYS A 22 2.18 20.01 -1.96
CA LYS A 22 3.29 20.91 -1.62
C LYS A 22 2.81 22.28 -1.14
N ASP A 23 1.70 22.77 -1.69
CA ASP A 23 1.20 24.12 -1.42
C ASP A 23 0.21 24.12 -0.24
N THR A 24 -0.77 23.23 -0.26
CA THR A 24 -1.84 23.19 0.75
C THR A 24 -1.50 22.34 1.97
N GLN A 25 -0.42 21.55 1.91
CA GLN A 25 -0.03 20.57 2.92
C GLN A 25 -1.06 19.45 3.17
N GLN A 26 -2.15 19.42 2.41
CA GLN A 26 -3.18 18.37 2.49
C GLN A 26 -2.62 17.03 2.05
N LEU A 27 -3.11 15.95 2.67
CA LEU A 27 -2.73 14.59 2.34
C LEU A 27 -3.75 13.96 1.38
N ALA A 28 -3.23 13.14 0.48
CA ALA A 28 -4.02 12.24 -0.35
C ALA A 28 -3.41 10.84 -0.24
N VAL A 29 -4.20 9.86 0.17
CA VAL A 29 -3.75 8.47 0.31
C VAL A 29 -4.33 7.66 -0.85
N LEU A 30 -3.45 6.95 -1.56
CA LEU A 30 -3.87 5.90 -2.49
C LEU A 30 -3.73 4.56 -1.78
N ALA A 31 -4.86 3.89 -1.54
CA ALA A 31 -4.91 2.57 -0.94
C ALA A 31 -5.13 1.50 -2.02
N ILE A 32 -4.40 0.40 -1.92
CA ILE A 32 -4.58 -0.77 -2.79
C ILE A 32 -4.75 -2.03 -1.95
N PHE A 33 -5.63 -2.92 -2.38
CA PHE A 33 -5.84 -4.21 -1.73
C PHE A 33 -4.79 -5.23 -2.18
N LEU A 34 -4.28 -6.02 -1.23
CA LEU A 34 -3.40 -7.15 -1.47
C LEU A 34 -4.21 -8.44 -1.40
N THR A 35 -4.09 -9.27 -2.43
CA THR A 35 -4.71 -10.60 -2.54
C THR A 35 -3.63 -11.68 -2.53
N VAL A 36 -3.95 -12.84 -1.94
CA VAL A 36 -3.09 -14.03 -2.05
C VAL A 36 -3.39 -14.71 -3.39
N SER A 37 -2.33 -15.05 -4.14
CA SER A 37 -2.44 -15.79 -5.40
C SER A 37 -1.86 -17.19 -5.21
N ASP A 38 -2.62 -18.22 -5.55
CA ASP A 38 -2.16 -19.62 -5.58
C ASP A 38 -1.36 -19.94 -6.84
N ILE A 39 -1.47 -19.10 -7.87
CA ILE A 39 -0.63 -19.14 -9.04
C ILE A 39 0.64 -18.38 -8.67
N GLY A 40 1.78 -19.08 -8.67
CA GLY A 40 3.09 -18.49 -8.46
C GLY A 40 3.35 -17.43 -9.52
N ASN A 41 2.95 -16.20 -9.22
CA ASN A 41 3.21 -15.07 -10.10
C ASN A 41 4.73 -14.95 -10.23
N GLU A 42 5.18 -14.74 -11.46
CA GLU A 42 6.54 -14.28 -11.76
C GLU A 42 6.93 -13.19 -10.77
N SER A 43 8.18 -13.20 -10.29
CA SER A 43 8.65 -12.30 -9.24
C SER A 43 8.15 -10.88 -9.50
N ASN A 44 7.26 -10.38 -8.64
CA ASN A 44 6.71 -9.05 -8.82
C ASN A 44 7.38 -8.10 -7.82
N GLU A 45 7.15 -6.80 -7.99
CA GLU A 45 7.79 -5.78 -7.16
C GLU A 45 7.47 -5.92 -5.65
N TRP A 46 6.40 -6.65 -5.29
CA TRP A 46 6.08 -6.99 -3.90
C TRP A 46 7.03 -8.02 -3.29
N ASP A 47 7.62 -8.92 -4.09
CA ASP A 47 8.63 -9.87 -3.60
C ASP A 47 9.92 -9.14 -3.22
N GLU A 48 10.33 -8.15 -4.02
CA GLU A 48 11.47 -7.29 -3.69
C GLU A 48 11.19 -6.47 -2.42
N TYR A 49 10.01 -5.87 -2.32
CA TYR A 49 9.56 -5.20 -1.09
C TYR A 49 9.61 -6.14 0.12
N ALA A 50 9.04 -7.34 0.02
CA ALA A 50 8.97 -8.31 1.10
C ALA A 50 10.36 -8.78 1.54
N ASN A 51 11.27 -9.03 0.59
CA ASN A 51 12.65 -9.41 0.86
C ASN A 51 13.38 -8.30 1.63
N ILE A 52 13.23 -7.05 1.23
CA ILE A 52 13.85 -5.90 1.92
C ILE A 52 13.23 -5.72 3.31
N ALA A 53 11.91 -5.77 3.42
CA ALA A 53 11.19 -5.63 4.68
C ALA A 53 11.56 -6.73 5.68
N SER A 54 11.82 -7.96 5.21
CA SER A 54 12.20 -9.09 6.06
C SER A 54 13.54 -8.91 6.78
N GLN A 55 14.39 -8.00 6.31
CA GLN A 55 15.67 -7.66 6.93
C GLN A 55 15.53 -6.69 8.10
N LEU A 56 14.40 -6.00 8.22
CA LEU A 56 14.10 -5.05 9.29
C LEU A 56 13.49 -5.83 10.47
N THR A 57 14.34 -6.25 11.40
CA THR A 57 13.95 -7.19 12.47
C THR A 57 13.81 -6.52 13.83
N LYS A 58 14.27 -5.28 13.96
CA LYS A 58 14.17 -4.48 15.19
C LYS A 58 13.29 -3.27 14.96
N THR A 59 12.67 -2.79 16.04
CA THR A 59 12.00 -1.50 16.06
C THR A 59 12.99 -0.41 15.63
N ASP A 60 12.51 0.53 14.81
CA ASP A 60 13.29 1.65 14.27
C ASP A 60 14.39 1.28 13.27
N ASP A 61 14.48 0.02 12.82
CA ASP A 61 15.33 -0.33 11.67
C ASP A 61 14.90 0.47 10.43
N LYS A 62 15.89 0.96 9.68
CA LYS A 62 15.68 1.76 8.48
C LYS A 62 16.48 1.19 7.33
N THR A 63 15.88 1.22 6.16
CA THR A 63 16.55 0.89 4.90
C THR A 63 16.14 1.88 3.81
N LYS A 64 16.92 1.91 2.74
CA LYS A 64 16.56 2.59 1.50
C LYS A 64 16.35 1.53 0.44
N CYS A 65 15.23 1.60 -0.25
CA CYS A 65 14.92 0.76 -1.39
C CYS A 65 14.55 1.62 -2.59
N VAL A 66 14.72 1.04 -3.76
CA VAL A 66 14.18 1.58 -5.01
C VAL A 66 13.12 0.59 -5.44
N LEU A 67 11.88 1.05 -5.57
CA LEU A 67 10.75 0.22 -5.98
C LEU A 67 10.06 0.89 -7.16
N ASN A 68 9.63 0.09 -8.13
CA ASN A 68 8.83 0.52 -9.26
C ASN A 68 7.35 0.60 -8.87
N LEU A 69 6.90 1.82 -8.57
CA LEU A 69 5.51 2.09 -8.21
C LEU A 69 4.50 1.59 -9.25
N SER A 70 4.80 1.68 -10.54
CA SER A 70 3.88 1.18 -11.59
C SER A 70 3.75 -0.35 -11.57
N ARG A 71 4.79 -1.07 -11.14
CA ARG A 71 4.74 -2.53 -10.97
C ARG A 71 4.10 -2.96 -9.66
N LEU A 72 4.20 -2.14 -8.60
CA LEU A 72 3.42 -2.34 -7.37
C LEU A 72 1.94 -2.08 -7.62
N MET A 73 1.63 -1.06 -8.43
CA MET A 73 0.29 -0.59 -8.74
C MET A 73 -0.16 -1.07 -10.13
N GLN A 74 -0.16 -2.39 -10.37
CA GLN A 74 -0.71 -3.03 -11.58
C GLN A 74 -2.24 -2.95 -11.63
N MET A 75 -2.77 -1.73 -11.60
CA MET A 75 -4.19 -1.44 -11.43
C MET A 75 -4.70 -0.59 -12.60
N LYS A 76 -5.98 -0.73 -12.92
CA LYS A 76 -6.64 0.20 -13.85
C LYS A 76 -6.86 1.53 -13.14
N HIS A 77 -6.24 2.60 -13.65
CA HIS A 77 -6.30 3.93 -13.04
C HIS A 77 -7.68 4.62 -13.08
N THR A 78 -8.69 4.00 -13.72
CA THR A 78 -10.03 4.55 -13.88
C THR A 78 -11.08 3.93 -12.94
N GLU A 79 -10.75 2.85 -12.25
CA GLU A 79 -11.68 2.09 -11.41
C GLU A 79 -11.23 2.18 -9.95
N PHE A 80 -11.69 3.23 -9.24
CA PHE A 80 -11.35 3.45 -7.83
C PHE A 80 -12.48 4.17 -7.08
N TYR A 81 -12.50 3.97 -5.76
CA TYR A 81 -13.34 4.75 -4.86
C TYR A 81 -12.58 5.98 -4.38
N ARG A 82 -13.28 7.10 -4.29
CA ARG A 82 -12.74 8.34 -3.72
C ARG A 82 -13.70 8.86 -2.66
N TYR A 83 -13.14 9.20 -1.51
CA TYR A 83 -13.88 9.82 -0.41
C TYR A 83 -12.93 10.70 0.40
N GLU A 84 -13.50 11.62 1.18
CA GLU A 84 -12.74 12.42 2.15
C GLU A 84 -12.72 11.70 3.50
N GLY A 85 -11.56 11.61 4.14
CA GLY A 85 -11.36 10.86 5.38
C GLY A 85 -10.23 11.41 6.25
N SER A 86 -9.80 10.62 7.22
CA SER A 86 -8.66 10.88 8.10
C SER A 86 -7.51 9.91 7.80
N LEU A 87 -6.38 10.01 8.53
CA LEU A 87 -5.47 8.88 8.58
C LEU A 87 -6.15 7.73 9.34
N THR A 88 -5.48 6.60 9.39
CA THR A 88 -5.89 5.43 10.17
C THR A 88 -4.97 5.18 11.37
N SER A 89 -4.16 6.17 11.75
CA SER A 89 -3.16 6.11 12.80
C SER A 89 -3.19 7.38 13.68
N PRO A 90 -3.02 7.28 15.01
CA PRO A 90 -3.14 8.44 15.91
C PRO A 90 -2.43 9.73 15.41
N PRO A 91 -3.07 10.91 15.55
CA PRO A 91 -4.29 11.19 16.30
C PRO A 91 -5.59 10.76 15.62
N CYS A 92 -5.57 10.56 14.29
CA CYS A 92 -6.60 9.99 13.43
C CYS A 92 -5.91 9.73 12.10
#